data_AF-A0A6L8EE85-F1
#
_entry.id   AF-A0A6L8EE85-F1
#
_cell.length_a   1.000
_cell.length_b   1.000
_cell.length_c   1.000
_cell.angle_alpha   90.00
_cell.angle_beta   90.00
_cell.angle_gamma   90.00
#
_symmetry.space_group_name_H-M   'P 1'
#
loop_
_entity.id
_entity.type
_entity.pdbx_description
1 polymer ?
#
loop_
_entity_poly.entity_id
_entity_poly.type
_entity_poly.pdbx_seq_one_letter_code
_entity_poly.pdbx_strand_id
1 'polypeptide(L)'
;MEVFEGILEEVGLDFPVSIDSFCEVAGVDCDIVTVLEYILGSIRQALLKCSSTDIDDCEVVPGSVLDVQPVVPDDESDPYVVITKPGTDELVISTVPKMPAATFNAEVKGLSGSNYEIGYAWNAVLYYRGTGKKSQTLVTNREVMEKDEDGNTVTKTVTKKTRYWVPERHDFVERIPTVGTVPGLPGTSVLNNNWVIPWGDVLQGGSLTVQVTATISSGGTQIAKVSNQQVYPITGSNPSLAQMKGIIGNSDLKLAVAWAESSHMQFNGLQYVGTGLPRYGEPDGWGLMQIDNIPGLTKTVEHFWNWRVNLKTGSDYLGDLYDNALAYFKFHYVPPTEGVPGSGWSWNPANSETDGAVETRIWNDAFSRYNTGDPMYSPNGNGGERHCKYEKDHEETIDGKLIDPYMNPTGCGYADKIRALMAEKPWNQTGR
;
A
#
# COMPACT_ATOMS: atom_id res chain seq x y z
N MET A 1 -12.21 34.40 1.80
CA MET A 1 -12.13 33.32 2.81
C MET A 1 -13.53 32.80 3.12
N GLU A 2 -14.39 33.55 3.79
CA GLU A 2 -15.75 33.08 4.14
C GLU A 2 -16.61 32.63 2.94
N VAL A 3 -16.54 33.34 1.80
CA VAL A 3 -17.24 32.93 0.56
C VAL A 3 -16.69 31.61 0.00
N PHE A 4 -15.41 31.31 0.21
CA PHE A 4 -14.76 30.10 -0.28
C PHE A 4 -15.03 28.90 0.63
N GLU A 5 -15.04 29.12 1.95
CA GLU A 5 -15.46 28.11 2.94
C GLU A 5 -16.93 27.70 2.70
N GLY A 6 -17.82 28.65 2.39
CA GLY A 6 -19.22 28.34 2.06
C GLY A 6 -19.40 27.55 0.75
N ILE A 7 -18.58 27.81 -0.28
CA ILE A 7 -18.63 27.05 -1.54
C ILE A 7 -18.15 25.61 -1.32
N LEU A 8 -17.09 25.40 -0.52
CA LEU A 8 -16.56 24.06 -0.22
C LEU A 8 -17.51 23.22 0.63
N GLU A 9 -18.20 23.86 1.58
CA GLU A 9 -19.25 23.22 2.40
C GLU A 9 -20.45 22.79 1.54
N GLU A 10 -20.87 23.60 0.56
CA GLU A 10 -21.96 23.24 -0.37
C GLU A 10 -21.62 22.07 -1.32
N VAL A 11 -20.35 21.88 -1.69
CA VAL A 11 -19.92 20.72 -2.53
C VAL A 11 -19.48 19.50 -1.71
N GLY A 12 -19.66 19.52 -0.39
CA GLY A 12 -19.36 18.39 0.50
C GLY A 12 -17.86 18.06 0.62
N LEU A 13 -16.99 19.00 0.27
CA LEU A 13 -15.53 18.85 0.38
C LEU A 13 -15.05 19.48 1.68
N ASP A 14 -15.04 18.69 2.75
CA ASP A 14 -14.46 19.09 4.03
C ASP A 14 -12.93 19.19 3.91
N PHE A 15 -12.38 20.41 3.89
CA PHE A 15 -10.94 20.65 3.91
C PHE A 15 -10.45 20.78 5.37
N PRO A 16 -9.64 19.84 5.89
CA PRO A 16 -9.31 19.81 7.32
C PRO A 16 -8.13 20.73 7.70
N VAL A 17 -7.72 21.69 6.87
CA VAL A 17 -6.56 22.55 7.14
C VAL A 17 -6.75 23.96 6.59
N SER A 18 -6.29 24.95 7.35
CA SER A 18 -6.23 26.35 6.92
C SER A 18 -5.32 26.48 5.68
N ILE A 19 -5.62 27.45 4.81
CA ILE A 19 -4.81 27.78 3.62
C ILE A 19 -3.34 28.04 4.02
N ASP A 20 -3.10 28.61 5.20
CA ASP A 20 -1.75 28.83 5.73
C ASP A 20 -0.98 27.52 5.92
N SER A 21 -1.65 26.46 6.38
CA SER A 21 -1.04 25.12 6.54
C SER A 21 -0.74 24.47 5.20
N PHE A 22 -1.58 24.70 4.19
CA PHE A 22 -1.32 24.24 2.82
C PHE A 22 -0.08 24.94 2.23
N CYS A 23 0.07 26.23 2.48
CA CYS A 23 1.16 27.05 1.97
C CYS A 23 2.50 26.77 2.63
N GLU A 24 2.51 26.54 3.95
CA GLU A 24 3.70 26.12 4.68
C GLU A 24 4.20 24.74 4.21
N VAL A 25 3.29 23.80 3.93
CA VAL A 25 3.61 22.46 3.42
C VAL A 25 4.08 22.49 1.96
N ALA A 26 3.51 23.36 1.12
CA ALA A 26 3.89 23.49 -0.28
C ALA A 26 5.21 24.24 -0.48
N GLY A 27 5.72 24.96 0.53
CA GLY A 27 7.00 25.67 0.48
C GLY A 27 7.04 26.80 -0.56
N VAL A 28 5.87 27.33 -0.93
CA VAL A 28 5.68 28.46 -1.84
C VAL A 28 5.20 29.67 -1.06
N ASP A 29 5.72 30.86 -1.39
CA ASP A 29 5.08 32.12 -1.03
C ASP A 29 3.73 32.16 -1.77
N CYS A 30 2.67 31.73 -1.10
CA CYS A 30 1.35 31.72 -1.66
C CYS A 30 0.81 33.15 -1.76
N ASP A 31 0.73 33.69 -2.97
CA ASP A 31 -0.39 34.57 -3.28
C ASP A 31 -1.65 33.68 -3.34
N ILE A 32 -2.74 34.13 -2.73
CA ILE A 32 -4.04 33.45 -2.72
C ILE A 32 -4.53 33.13 -4.14
N VAL A 33 -4.08 33.93 -5.12
CA VAL A 33 -4.33 33.73 -6.54
C VAL A 33 -3.74 32.40 -7.03
N THR A 34 -2.52 32.04 -6.65
CA THR A 34 -1.85 30.80 -7.09
C THR A 34 -2.51 29.55 -6.51
N VAL A 35 -2.96 29.61 -5.25
CA VAL A 35 -3.72 28.53 -4.61
C VAL A 35 -5.07 28.36 -5.30
N LEU A 36 -5.75 29.47 -5.62
CA LEU A 36 -7.01 29.45 -6.35
C LEU A 36 -6.85 28.91 -7.77
N GLU A 37 -5.79 29.27 -8.49
CA GLU A 37 -5.51 28.73 -9.84
C GLU A 37 -5.23 27.23 -9.81
N TYR A 38 -4.50 26.74 -8.81
CA TYR A 38 -4.25 25.30 -8.63
C TYR A 38 -5.55 24.52 -8.35
N ILE A 39 -6.39 25.05 -7.45
CA ILE A 39 -7.67 24.43 -7.09
C ILE A 39 -8.65 24.51 -8.26
N LEU A 40 -8.80 25.66 -8.90
CA LEU A 40 -9.66 25.85 -10.07
C LEU A 40 -9.19 25.04 -11.27
N GLY A 41 -7.87 24.87 -11.45
CA GLY A 41 -7.30 23.97 -12.46
C GLY A 41 -7.67 22.52 -12.20
N SER A 42 -7.58 22.07 -10.95
CA SER A 42 -7.97 20.71 -10.53
C SER A 42 -9.47 20.48 -10.68
N ILE A 43 -10.30 21.46 -10.31
CA ILE A 43 -11.76 21.43 -10.47
C ILE A 43 -12.14 21.46 -11.96
N ARG A 44 -11.51 22.30 -12.79
CA ARG A 44 -11.76 22.34 -14.24
C ARG A 44 -11.40 21.02 -14.90
N GLN A 45 -10.28 20.39 -14.51
CA GLN A 45 -9.89 19.07 -15.03
C GLN A 45 -10.87 17.97 -14.62
N ALA A 46 -11.39 18.01 -13.39
CA ALA A 46 -12.45 17.10 -12.95
C ALA A 46 -13.75 17.32 -13.72
N LEU A 47 -14.15 18.58 -13.92
CA LEU A 47 -15.37 18.96 -14.66
C LEU A 47 -15.29 18.69 -16.16
N LEU A 48 -14.12 18.86 -16.79
CA LEU A 48 -13.91 18.60 -18.23
C LEU A 48 -14.04 17.12 -18.61
N LYS A 49 -14.01 16.20 -17.62
CA LYS A 49 -14.19 14.76 -17.84
C LYS A 49 -15.57 14.24 -17.43
N CYS A 50 -16.43 15.06 -16.83
CA CYS A 50 -17.83 14.70 -16.62
C CYS A 50 -18.63 15.02 -17.90
N SER A 51 -19.00 13.99 -18.67
CA SER A 51 -19.83 14.15 -19.88
C SER A 51 -21.33 14.27 -19.59
N SER A 52 -21.70 14.36 -18.31
CA SER A 52 -23.06 14.34 -17.78
C SER A 52 -23.27 15.54 -16.85
N THR A 53 -24.49 16.08 -16.84
CA THR A 53 -24.93 17.15 -15.93
C THR A 53 -25.17 16.65 -14.50
N ASP A 54 -25.06 15.35 -14.24
CA ASP A 54 -25.29 14.73 -12.95
C ASP A 54 -23.95 14.42 -12.26
N ILE A 55 -23.72 15.01 -11.09
CA ILE A 55 -22.42 14.96 -10.38
C ILE A 55 -22.16 13.57 -9.77
N ASP A 56 -23.22 12.78 -9.56
CA ASP A 56 -23.17 11.43 -9.00
C ASP A 56 -22.65 10.38 -9.99
N ASP A 57 -22.59 10.70 -11.29
CA ASP A 57 -22.04 9.85 -12.35
C ASP A 57 -20.55 10.12 -12.63
N CYS A 58 -19.92 11.04 -11.89
CA CYS A 58 -18.50 11.35 -12.08
C CYS A 58 -17.63 10.23 -11.48
N GLU A 59 -16.98 9.44 -12.33
CA GLU A 59 -16.00 8.44 -11.91
C GLU A 59 -14.82 9.15 -11.22
N VAL A 60 -14.56 8.83 -9.94
CA VAL A 60 -13.43 9.38 -9.19
C VAL A 60 -12.15 8.86 -9.83
N VAL A 61 -11.56 9.66 -10.73
CA VAL A 61 -10.27 9.35 -11.33
C VAL A 61 -9.24 9.27 -10.20
N PRO A 62 -8.57 8.12 -10.00
CA PRO A 62 -7.48 8.05 -9.04
C PRO A 62 -6.44 9.10 -9.40
N GLY A 63 -5.99 9.91 -8.43
CA GLY A 63 -5.03 11.00 -8.64
C GLY A 63 -3.71 10.61 -9.29
N SER A 64 -3.45 9.31 -9.49
CA SER A 64 -2.36 8.76 -10.30
C SER A 64 -2.50 8.98 -11.81
N VAL A 65 -3.61 9.53 -12.31
CA VAL A 65 -3.87 9.75 -13.76
C VAL A 65 -4.12 11.25 -14.09
N LEU A 66 -3.68 12.16 -13.23
CA LEU A 66 -3.58 13.57 -13.60
C LEU A 66 -2.28 13.76 -14.40
N ASP A 67 -2.38 13.52 -15.71
CA ASP A 67 -1.37 13.99 -16.67
C ASP A 67 -1.53 15.51 -16.73
N VAL A 68 -0.84 16.21 -15.83
CA VAL A 68 -0.82 17.67 -15.79
C VAL A 68 -0.09 18.12 -17.05
N GLN A 69 -0.87 18.32 -18.11
CA GLN A 69 -0.37 18.92 -19.34
C GLN A 69 0.36 20.23 -18.96
N PRO A 70 1.53 20.50 -19.56
CA PRO A 70 2.24 21.74 -19.30
C PRO A 70 1.26 22.90 -19.49
N VAL A 71 1.19 23.82 -18.53
CA VAL A 71 0.46 25.07 -18.76
C VAL A 71 1.24 25.80 -19.85
N VAL A 72 0.73 25.74 -21.08
CA VAL A 72 1.23 26.53 -22.20
C VAL A 72 0.57 27.90 -22.07
N PRO A 73 1.34 28.99 -21.96
CA PRO A 73 0.78 30.34 -22.00
C PRO A 73 -0.03 30.54 -23.29
N ASP A 74 -1.16 31.25 -23.20
CA ASP A 74 -2.01 31.55 -24.37
C ASP A 74 -1.30 32.46 -25.41
N ASP A 75 -0.17 33.06 -25.03
CA ASP A 75 0.69 33.86 -25.89
C ASP A 75 2.05 33.17 -26.06
N GLU A 76 2.32 32.65 -27.26
CA GLU A 76 3.59 31.97 -27.60
C GLU A 76 4.84 32.88 -27.48
N SER A 77 4.65 34.18 -27.23
CA SER A 77 5.75 35.14 -27.10
C SER A 77 6.40 35.18 -25.72
N ASP A 78 5.74 34.66 -24.67
CA ASP A 78 6.31 34.62 -23.32
C ASP A 78 7.18 33.37 -23.13
N PRO A 79 8.36 33.48 -22.50
CA PRO A 79 9.19 32.32 -22.25
C PRO A 79 8.51 31.38 -21.25
N TYR A 80 8.67 30.07 -21.46
CA TYR A 80 8.21 29.03 -20.54
C TYR A 80 9.20 27.86 -20.51
N VAL A 81 9.17 27.05 -19.46
CA VAL A 81 10.05 25.87 -19.32
C VAL A 81 9.24 24.59 -19.40
N VAL A 82 9.71 23.62 -20.18
CA VAL A 82 9.09 22.30 -20.34
C VAL A 82 10.01 21.25 -19.73
N ILE A 83 9.45 20.38 -18.89
CA ILE A 83 10.13 19.16 -18.42
C ILE A 83 9.80 18.03 -19.38
N THR A 84 10.82 17.38 -19.94
CA THR A 84 10.67 16.15 -20.72
C THR A 84 10.78 14.97 -19.77
N LYS A 85 9.74 14.12 -19.78
CA LYS A 85 9.61 12.95 -18.91
C LYS A 85 10.67 11.87 -19.25
N PRO A 86 11.25 11.19 -18.26
CA PRO A 86 12.07 10.00 -18.48
C PRO A 86 11.28 8.87 -19.15
N GLY A 87 11.97 7.86 -19.70
CA GLY A 87 11.29 6.65 -20.17
C GLY A 87 10.44 6.01 -19.05
N THR A 88 9.30 5.37 -19.39
CA THR A 88 8.42 4.75 -18.38
C THR A 88 9.11 3.71 -17.52
N ASP A 89 10.10 3.01 -18.08
CA ASP A 89 10.88 1.98 -17.39
C ASP A 89 11.86 2.57 -16.36
N GLU A 90 12.18 3.87 -16.47
CA GLU A 90 13.06 4.61 -15.55
C GLU A 90 12.35 5.08 -14.27
N LEU A 91 11.07 4.72 -14.09
CA LEU A 91 10.28 5.03 -12.89
C LEU A 91 9.72 3.76 -12.22
N VAL A 92 10.37 2.62 -12.47
CA VAL A 92 9.99 1.32 -11.93
C VAL A 92 11.10 0.74 -11.06
N ILE A 93 10.79 0.49 -9.79
CA ILE A 93 11.65 -0.26 -8.87
C ILE A 93 11.66 -1.72 -9.33
N SER A 94 12.83 -2.13 -9.83
CA SER A 94 13.04 -3.43 -10.49
C SER A 94 13.43 -4.54 -9.51
N THR A 95 13.92 -5.66 -10.07
CA THR A 95 14.23 -6.91 -9.35
C THR A 95 15.36 -6.82 -8.32
N VAL A 96 16.23 -5.80 -8.43
CA VAL A 96 17.16 -5.37 -7.39
C VAL A 96 16.58 -4.07 -6.86
N PRO A 97 16.08 -4.02 -5.62
CA PRO A 97 15.28 -2.90 -5.15
C PRO A 97 16.21 -1.73 -4.87
N LYS A 98 16.36 -0.91 -5.89
CA LYS A 98 17.01 0.38 -5.88
C LYS A 98 16.11 1.33 -6.63
N MET A 99 16.14 2.60 -6.26
CA MET A 99 15.46 3.62 -7.02
C MET A 99 15.97 3.62 -8.47
N PRO A 100 15.08 3.71 -9.46
CA PRO A 100 15.49 3.70 -10.85
C PRO A 100 16.25 4.99 -11.17
N ALA A 101 17.26 4.90 -12.03
CA ALA A 101 17.98 6.08 -12.49
C ALA A 101 17.04 6.90 -13.40
N ALA A 102 16.40 7.92 -12.83
CA ALA A 102 15.49 8.81 -13.55
C ALA A 102 16.25 10.03 -14.05
N THR A 103 16.26 10.24 -15.38
CA THR A 103 16.87 11.41 -16.00
C THR A 103 15.80 12.38 -16.50
N PHE A 104 15.82 13.61 -15.98
CA PHE A 104 14.90 14.67 -16.40
C PHE A 104 15.62 15.68 -17.26
N ASN A 105 14.98 16.11 -18.34
CA ASN A 105 15.50 17.18 -19.20
C ASN A 105 14.57 18.38 -19.12
N ALA A 106 15.12 19.59 -19.12
CA ALA A 106 14.32 20.81 -19.27
C ALA A 106 14.77 21.61 -20.48
N GLU A 107 13.79 22.23 -21.14
CA GLU A 107 14.01 23.14 -22.27
C GLU A 107 13.18 24.41 -22.05
N VAL A 108 13.79 25.58 -22.25
CA VAL A 108 13.06 26.86 -22.29
C VAL A 108 12.58 27.09 -23.73
N LYS A 109 11.31 27.39 -23.90
CA LYS A 109 10.63 27.73 -25.15
C LYS A 109 10.19 29.20 -25.13
N GLY A 110 9.73 29.72 -26.27
CA GLY A 110 9.21 31.10 -26.38
C GLY A 110 10.28 32.19 -26.47
N LEU A 111 11.57 31.85 -26.45
CA LEU A 111 12.65 32.82 -26.62
C LEU A 111 12.90 33.13 -28.10
N SER A 112 12.70 34.39 -28.49
CA SER A 112 13.17 34.93 -29.78
C SER A 112 14.45 35.75 -29.57
N GLY A 113 15.53 35.38 -30.26
CA GLY A 113 16.86 36.01 -30.14
C GLY A 113 17.98 35.03 -29.78
N SER A 114 19.24 35.47 -29.88
CA SER A 114 20.42 34.59 -29.81
C SER A 114 21.36 34.83 -28.61
N ASN A 115 21.02 35.71 -27.66
CA ASN A 115 21.93 36.17 -26.61
C ASN A 115 21.34 36.05 -25.19
N TYR A 116 20.79 34.87 -24.88
CA TYR A 116 20.28 34.55 -23.55
C TYR A 116 21.19 33.56 -22.83
N GLU A 117 21.42 33.80 -21.56
CA GLU A 117 22.05 32.88 -20.62
C GLU A 117 20.93 32.26 -19.76
N ILE A 118 20.82 30.93 -19.75
CA ILE A 118 19.77 30.21 -19.03
C ILE A 118 20.41 29.37 -17.93
N GLY A 119 20.10 29.71 -16.68
CA GLY A 119 20.40 28.89 -15.52
C GLY A 119 19.19 28.05 -15.12
N TYR A 120 19.41 26.83 -14.66
CA TYR A 120 18.34 25.95 -14.18
C TYR A 120 18.58 25.57 -12.73
N ALA A 121 17.51 25.52 -11.94
CA ALA A 121 17.48 24.97 -10.60
C ALA A 121 16.42 23.87 -10.54
N TRP A 122 16.81 22.68 -10.10
CA TRP A 122 15.93 21.53 -9.94
C TRP A 122 15.61 21.28 -8.46
N ASN A 123 14.38 20.85 -8.23
CA ASN A 123 13.92 20.36 -6.94
C ASN A 123 13.11 19.09 -7.18
N ALA A 124 13.32 18.07 -6.37
CA ALA A 124 12.43 16.91 -6.34
C ALA A 124 11.98 16.62 -4.91
N VAL A 125 10.71 16.24 -4.83
CA VAL A 125 10.07 15.79 -3.60
C VAL A 125 9.43 14.44 -3.90
N LEU A 126 9.89 13.41 -3.19
CA LEU A 126 9.27 12.10 -3.24
C LEU A 126 8.21 12.01 -2.15
N TYR A 127 6.95 11.79 -2.55
CA TYR A 127 5.84 11.53 -1.65
C TYR A 127 5.52 10.04 -1.65
N TYR A 128 5.42 9.46 -0.47
CA TYR A 128 4.91 8.11 -0.31
C TYR A 128 3.67 8.11 0.56
N ARG A 129 2.61 7.49 0.06
CA ARG A 129 1.42 7.23 0.86
C ARG A 129 1.64 5.93 1.63
N GLY A 130 2.24 6.04 2.82
CA GLY A 130 2.16 4.97 3.82
C GLY A 130 0.69 4.77 4.18
N THR A 131 0.17 3.56 4.04
CA THR A 131 -1.22 3.24 4.42
C THR A 131 -1.26 2.66 5.82
N GLY A 132 -0.55 3.24 6.80
CA GLY A 132 -0.89 2.93 8.17
C GLY A 132 -2.38 3.23 8.33
N LYS A 133 -3.19 2.29 8.77
CA LYS A 133 -4.61 2.55 9.00
C LYS A 133 -4.74 2.81 10.49
N LYS A 134 -4.83 4.07 10.91
CA LYS A 134 -5.31 4.35 12.26
C LYS A 134 -6.82 4.23 12.23
N SER A 135 -7.37 3.25 12.94
CA SER A 135 -8.80 3.24 13.20
C SER A 135 -9.11 4.44 14.09
N GLN A 136 -9.79 5.44 13.56
CA GLN A 136 -10.39 6.48 14.38
C GLN A 136 -11.85 6.09 14.64
N THR A 137 -12.32 6.32 15.87
CA THR A 137 -13.72 6.09 16.21
C THR A 137 -14.39 7.44 16.37
N LEU A 138 -15.24 7.81 15.42
CA LEU A 138 -16.11 8.97 15.58
C LEU A 138 -17.21 8.56 16.55
N VAL A 139 -17.33 9.29 17.65
CA VAL A 139 -18.44 9.10 18.58
C VAL A 139 -19.42 10.23 18.33
N THR A 140 -20.52 9.94 17.63
CA THR A 140 -21.61 10.90 17.45
C THR A 140 -22.68 10.63 18.50
N ASN A 141 -22.96 11.65 19.32
CA ASN A 141 -24.07 11.63 20.27
C ASN A 141 -25.25 12.32 19.60
N ARG A 142 -26.39 11.64 19.51
CA ARG A 142 -27.64 12.23 19.03
C ARG A 142 -28.67 12.14 20.14
N GLU A 143 -29.31 13.26 20.46
CA GLU A 143 -30.49 13.25 21.29
C GLU A 143 -31.70 12.78 20.49
N VAL A 144 -32.39 11.77 21.01
CA VAL A 144 -33.58 11.18 20.41
C VAL A 144 -34.69 11.26 21.44
N MET A 145 -35.85 11.78 21.04
CA MET A 145 -37.03 11.80 21.91
C MET A 145 -37.81 10.50 21.72
N GLU A 146 -37.97 9.75 22.80
CA GLU A 146 -38.74 8.51 22.84
C GLU A 146 -39.86 8.63 23.86
N LYS A 147 -40.87 7.76 23.75
CA LYS A 147 -41.90 7.61 24.77
C LYS A 147 -41.45 6.57 25.79
N ASP A 148 -41.54 6.88 27.08
CA ASP A 148 -41.33 5.88 28.13
C ASP A 148 -42.54 4.95 28.28
N GLU A 149 -42.46 3.98 29.20
CA GLU A 149 -43.51 2.99 29.44
C GLU A 149 -44.85 3.62 29.88
N ASP A 150 -44.80 4.83 30.45
CA ASP A 150 -45.96 5.62 30.89
C ASP A 150 -46.48 6.58 29.80
N GLY A 151 -45.85 6.61 28.62
CA GLY A 151 -46.23 7.47 27.50
C GLY A 151 -45.76 8.92 27.61
N ASN A 152 -44.82 9.23 28.51
CA ASN A 152 -44.17 10.54 28.59
C ASN A 152 -43.03 10.64 27.57
N THR A 153 -42.83 11.82 27.00
CA THR A 153 -41.70 12.05 26.09
C THR A 153 -40.44 12.27 26.91
N VAL A 154 -39.42 11.43 26.70
CA VAL A 154 -38.12 11.51 27.35
C VAL A 154 -37.03 11.68 26.30
N THR A 155 -36.04 12.54 26.57
CA THR A 155 -34.86 12.71 25.71
C THR A 155 -33.80 11.70 26.13
N LYS A 156 -33.38 10.83 25.22
CA LYS A 156 -32.25 9.93 25.40
C LYS A 156 -31.10 10.33 24.48
N THR A 157 -29.89 10.32 25.00
CA THR A 157 -28.69 10.44 24.18
C THR A 157 -28.32 9.07 23.63
N VAL A 158 -28.44 8.89 22.32
CA VAL A 158 -27.97 7.70 21.62
C VAL A 158 -26.56 7.97 21.11
N THR A 159 -25.59 7.20 21.61
CA THR A 159 -24.21 7.26 21.15
C THR A 159 -24.00 6.28 20.00
N LYS A 160 -23.70 6.80 18.81
CA LYS A 160 -23.25 5.99 17.67
C LYS A 160 -21.73 6.09 17.57
N LYS A 161 -21.06 4.94 17.62
CA LYS A 161 -19.61 4.83 17.36
C LYS A 161 -19.41 4.40 15.92
N THR A 162 -18.96 5.30 15.06
CA THR A 162 -18.58 4.99 13.69
C THR A 162 -17.07 4.85 13.63
N ARG A 163 -16.57 3.64 13.38
CA ARG A 163 -15.16 3.43 13.11
C ARG A 163 -14.88 3.82 11.65
N TYR A 164 -13.97 4.74 11.44
CA TYR A 164 -13.48 5.12 10.11
C TYR A 164 -11.96 4.98 10.08
N TRP A 165 -11.45 4.64 8.90
CA TRP A 165 -10.04 4.39 8.70
C TRP A 165 -9.39 5.66 8.18
N VAL A 166 -8.43 6.19 8.94
CA VAL A 166 -7.63 7.33 8.50
C VAL A 166 -6.26 6.81 8.06
N PRO A 167 -5.80 7.12 6.83
CA PRO A 167 -4.43 6.88 6.44
C PRO A 167 -3.50 7.64 7.39
N GLU A 168 -2.72 6.92 8.17
CA GLU A 168 -1.58 7.40 8.92
C GLU A 168 -0.54 7.86 7.90
N ARG A 169 -0.54 9.18 7.65
CA ARG A 169 0.44 9.83 6.80
C ARG A 169 1.81 9.75 7.48
N HIS A 170 2.63 8.83 7.01
CA HIS A 170 4.07 8.98 7.12
C HIS A 170 4.55 9.80 5.93
N ASP A 171 4.34 11.12 6.00
CA ASP A 171 4.89 12.06 5.00
C ASP A 171 6.40 12.17 5.23
N PHE A 172 7.15 11.21 4.70
CA PHE A 172 8.59 11.36 4.55
C PHE A 172 8.85 12.28 3.36
N VAL A 173 9.25 13.50 3.64
CA VAL A 173 9.68 14.48 2.63
C VAL A 173 11.19 14.45 2.58
N GLU A 174 11.74 13.76 1.58
CA GLU A 174 13.16 13.87 1.28
C GLU A 174 13.36 14.92 0.18
N ARG A 175 13.94 16.05 0.55
CA ARG A 175 14.36 17.08 -0.40
C ARG A 175 15.71 16.66 -0.99
N ILE A 176 15.73 16.39 -2.28
CA ILE A 176 16.96 16.04 -2.97
C ILE A 176 17.70 17.35 -3.30
N PRO A 177 18.97 17.52 -2.88
CA PRO A 177 19.69 18.78 -3.02
C PRO A 177 19.73 19.28 -4.47
N THR A 178 19.49 20.59 -4.64
CA THR A 178 19.64 21.30 -5.90
C THR A 178 21.07 21.17 -6.42
N VAL A 179 21.27 20.58 -7.60
CA VAL A 179 22.56 20.64 -8.29
C VAL A 179 22.70 22.04 -8.89
N GLY A 180 23.83 22.69 -8.58
CA GLY A 180 24.07 24.12 -8.79
C GLY A 180 23.91 24.63 -10.22
N THR A 181 23.88 25.96 -10.32
CA THR A 181 23.87 26.73 -11.57
C THR A 181 25.00 26.30 -12.49
N VAL A 182 24.67 25.70 -13.64
CA VAL A 182 25.61 25.56 -14.75
C VAL A 182 25.74 26.94 -15.41
N PRO A 183 26.91 27.61 -15.38
CA PRO A 183 27.07 28.89 -16.05
C PRO A 183 26.91 28.67 -17.56
N GLY A 184 25.97 29.38 -18.18
CA GLY A 184 25.79 29.35 -19.62
C GLY A 184 27.04 29.87 -20.33
N LEU A 185 27.55 29.11 -21.30
CA LEU A 185 28.54 29.64 -22.24
C LEU A 185 27.84 30.66 -23.17
N PRO A 186 28.39 31.87 -23.35
CA PRO A 186 27.79 32.85 -24.25
C PRO A 186 27.85 32.35 -25.70
N GLY A 187 26.72 32.38 -26.40
CA GLY A 187 26.63 32.11 -27.84
C GLY A 187 26.25 30.69 -28.27
N THR A 188 25.86 29.81 -27.34
CA THR A 188 25.22 28.54 -27.69
C THR A 188 23.87 28.42 -27.00
N SER A 189 22.80 28.24 -27.78
CA SER A 189 21.51 27.73 -27.32
C SER A 189 21.77 26.49 -26.45
N VAL A 190 21.65 26.66 -25.12
CA VAL A 190 22.11 25.68 -24.13
C VAL A 190 21.35 24.38 -24.33
N LEU A 191 22.08 23.38 -24.82
CA LEU A 191 21.69 22.00 -25.00
C LEU A 191 21.29 21.38 -23.65
N ASN A 192 20.09 20.81 -23.59
CA ASN A 192 19.64 19.77 -22.66
C ASN A 192 20.28 19.79 -21.26
N ASN A 193 19.59 20.38 -20.29
CA ASN A 193 19.97 20.23 -18.89
C ASN A 193 19.47 18.88 -18.35
N ASN A 194 20.27 17.84 -18.56
CA ASN A 194 20.02 16.49 -18.06
C ASN A 194 20.30 16.45 -16.56
N TRP A 195 19.26 16.29 -15.74
CA TRP A 195 19.36 16.08 -14.31
C TRP A 195 19.10 14.62 -13.95
N VAL A 196 20.10 13.97 -13.37
CA VAL A 196 19.97 12.62 -12.78
C VAL A 196 19.74 12.78 -11.29
N ILE A 197 18.66 12.19 -10.78
CA ILE A 197 18.33 12.27 -9.35
C ILE A 197 19.33 11.43 -8.53
N PRO A 198 20.08 12.01 -7.57
CA PRO A 198 20.98 11.26 -6.69
C PRO A 198 20.21 10.61 -5.54
N TRP A 199 19.52 9.50 -5.80
CA TRP A 199 18.69 8.80 -4.81
C TRP A 199 19.43 8.32 -3.55
N GLY A 200 20.76 8.18 -3.59
CA GLY A 200 21.52 7.60 -2.47
C GLY A 200 21.07 6.18 -2.13
N ASP A 201 20.81 5.93 -0.84
CA ASP A 201 20.34 4.64 -0.31
C ASP A 201 18.81 4.57 -0.17
N VAL A 202 18.08 5.56 -0.70
CA VAL A 202 16.61 5.58 -0.64
C VAL A 202 16.06 4.43 -1.45
N LEU A 203 15.07 3.73 -0.90
CA LEU A 203 14.25 2.76 -1.60
C LEU A 203 12.78 3.06 -1.27
N GLN A 204 12.09 3.78 -2.14
CA GLN A 204 10.71 4.19 -1.86
C GLN A 204 9.99 4.56 -3.15
N GLY A 205 8.84 3.96 -3.42
CA GLY A 205 7.99 4.43 -4.52
C GLY A 205 6.88 5.37 -4.03
N GLY A 206 5.90 5.67 -4.88
CA GLY A 206 4.85 6.65 -4.60
C GLY A 206 4.75 7.69 -5.71
N SER A 207 4.65 8.96 -5.36
CA SER A 207 4.55 10.08 -6.30
C SER A 207 5.78 10.97 -6.18
N LEU A 208 6.58 11.04 -7.24
CA LEU A 208 7.71 11.95 -7.36
C LEU A 208 7.24 13.27 -7.99
N THR A 209 7.30 14.36 -7.25
CA THR A 209 7.13 15.70 -7.78
C THR A 209 8.49 16.25 -8.19
N VAL A 210 8.64 16.62 -9.46
CA VAL A 210 9.84 17.29 -10.00
C VAL A 210 9.45 18.71 -10.38
N GLN A 211 10.22 19.67 -9.87
CA GLN A 211 10.07 21.08 -10.20
C GLN A 211 11.38 21.59 -10.79
N VAL A 212 11.27 22.34 -11.88
CA VAL A 212 12.38 23.08 -12.49
C VAL A 212 12.07 24.56 -12.48
N THR A 213 13.06 25.37 -12.15
CA THR A 213 13.03 26.82 -12.33
C THR A 213 14.15 27.21 -13.27
N ALA A 214 13.82 27.87 -14.38
CA ALA A 214 14.80 28.45 -15.28
C ALA A 214 14.88 29.97 -15.07
N THR A 215 16.09 30.47 -14.85
CA THR A 215 16.42 31.89 -14.77
C THR A 215 17.05 32.30 -16.09
N ILE A 216 16.40 33.23 -16.78
CA ILE A 216 16.82 33.72 -18.09
C ILE A 216 17.45 35.08 -17.88
N SER A 217 18.65 35.26 -18.42
CA SER A 217 19.42 36.49 -18.30
C SER A 217 19.99 36.94 -19.64
N SER A 218 20.23 38.24 -19.80
CA SER A 218 20.93 38.81 -20.95
C SER A 218 21.94 39.85 -20.45
N GLY A 219 23.19 39.74 -20.89
CA GLY A 219 24.28 40.60 -20.42
C GLY A 219 24.46 40.57 -18.91
N GLY A 220 24.26 39.40 -18.27
CA GLY A 220 24.32 39.21 -16.82
C GLY A 220 23.13 39.77 -16.02
N THR A 221 22.12 40.37 -16.67
CA THR A 221 20.90 40.84 -16.00
C THR A 221 19.79 39.81 -16.16
N GLN A 222 19.17 39.38 -15.05
CA GLN A 222 17.99 38.51 -15.09
C GLN A 222 16.82 39.27 -15.74
N ILE A 223 16.24 38.67 -16.79
CA ILE A 223 15.11 39.24 -17.52
C ILE A 223 13.82 38.46 -17.30
N ALA A 224 13.91 37.17 -16.98
CA ALA A 224 12.74 36.35 -16.69
C ALA A 224 13.10 35.19 -15.75
N LYS A 225 12.08 34.68 -15.06
CA LYS A 225 12.15 33.49 -14.22
C LYS A 225 10.88 32.68 -14.48
N VAL A 226 11.05 31.46 -14.94
CA VAL A 226 9.94 30.57 -15.32
C VAL A 226 10.08 29.26 -14.57
N SER A 227 8.97 28.65 -14.18
CA SER A 227 8.98 27.38 -13.46
C SER A 227 7.95 26.41 -14.01
N ASN A 228 8.25 25.12 -13.94
CA ASN A 228 7.31 24.05 -14.26
C ASN A 228 7.45 22.94 -13.21
N GLN A 229 6.34 22.28 -12.93
CA GLN A 229 6.24 21.18 -11.99
C GLN A 229 5.48 20.03 -12.64
N GLN A 230 5.99 18.81 -12.46
CA GLN A 230 5.41 17.58 -12.96
C GLN A 230 5.39 16.52 -11.86
N VAL A 231 4.41 15.63 -11.90
CA VAL A 231 4.25 14.54 -10.93
C VAL A 231 4.33 13.21 -11.66
N TYR A 232 5.17 12.32 -11.15
CA TYR A 232 5.44 11.01 -11.75
C TYR A 232 5.22 9.88 -10.74
N PRO A 233 4.51 8.81 -11.11
CA PRO A 233 4.40 7.65 -10.24
C PRO A 233 5.70 6.83 -10.27
N ILE A 234 6.20 6.47 -9.09
CA ILE A 234 7.26 5.46 -8.92
C ILE A 234 6.60 4.17 -8.45
N THR A 235 6.65 3.15 -9.29
CA THR A 235 5.98 1.86 -9.08
C THR A 235 6.98 0.74 -8.85
N GLY A 236 6.51 -0.44 -8.43
CA GLY A 236 7.32 -1.66 -8.36
C GLY A 236 6.78 -2.73 -9.30
N SER A 237 7.64 -3.65 -9.74
CA SER A 237 7.26 -4.78 -10.60
C SER A 237 6.91 -6.03 -9.82
N ASN A 238 5.79 -6.68 -10.18
CA ASN A 238 5.48 -8.02 -9.68
C ASN A 238 6.53 -9.05 -10.15
N PRO A 239 6.90 -10.05 -9.32
CA PRO A 239 7.82 -11.09 -9.75
C PRO A 239 7.17 -12.06 -10.71
N SER A 240 7.96 -12.64 -11.62
CA SER A 240 7.53 -13.82 -12.35
C SER A 240 7.47 -15.05 -11.43
N LEU A 241 6.67 -16.05 -11.81
CA LEU A 241 6.61 -17.32 -11.08
C LEU A 241 7.99 -17.99 -10.92
N ALA A 242 8.84 -17.91 -11.96
CA ALA A 242 10.19 -18.45 -11.92
C ALA A 242 11.07 -17.73 -10.89
N GLN A 243 10.95 -16.40 -10.79
CA GLN A 243 11.65 -15.61 -9.79
C GLN A 243 11.20 -15.96 -8.37
N MET A 244 9.88 -16.12 -8.15
CA MET A 244 9.35 -16.56 -6.85
C MET A 244 9.91 -17.93 -6.46
N LYS A 245 9.84 -18.92 -7.37
CA LYS A 245 10.37 -20.27 -7.16
C LYS A 245 11.86 -20.27 -6.82
N GLY A 246 12.63 -19.36 -7.41
CA GLY A 246 14.05 -19.16 -7.10
C GLY A 246 14.32 -18.68 -5.67
N ILE A 247 13.35 -18.04 -5.01
CA ILE A 247 13.47 -17.60 -3.61
C ILE A 247 12.99 -18.69 -2.63
N ILE A 248 11.85 -19.33 -2.89
CA ILE A 248 11.21 -20.27 -1.95
C ILE A 248 11.51 -21.76 -2.22
N GLY A 249 12.42 -22.06 -3.15
CA GLY A 249 12.94 -23.41 -3.38
C GLY A 249 11.97 -24.39 -4.05
N ASN A 250 11.19 -23.96 -5.05
CA ASN A 250 10.18 -24.78 -5.75
C ASN A 250 9.07 -25.39 -4.86
N SER A 251 8.85 -24.85 -3.65
CA SER A 251 7.76 -25.32 -2.78
C SER A 251 6.39 -24.85 -3.29
N ASP A 252 5.59 -25.78 -3.83
CA ASP A 252 4.21 -25.50 -4.25
C ASP A 252 3.32 -25.07 -3.07
N LEU A 253 3.59 -25.56 -1.84
CA LEU A 253 2.84 -25.14 -0.64
C LEU A 253 3.07 -23.65 -0.33
N LYS A 254 4.32 -23.18 -0.42
CA LYS A 254 4.65 -21.76 -0.22
C LYS A 254 4.06 -20.89 -1.33
N LEU A 255 4.00 -21.40 -2.57
CA LEU A 255 3.26 -20.74 -3.66
C LEU A 255 1.75 -20.68 -3.36
N ALA A 256 1.15 -21.77 -2.86
CA ALA A 256 -0.26 -21.78 -2.52
C ALA A 256 -0.61 -20.71 -1.47
N VAL A 257 0.24 -20.52 -0.45
CA VAL A 257 0.08 -19.45 0.54
C VAL A 257 0.22 -18.08 -0.12
N ALA A 258 1.29 -17.81 -0.87
CA ALA A 258 1.45 -16.53 -1.57
C ALA A 258 0.28 -16.25 -2.56
N TRP A 259 -0.31 -17.28 -3.16
CA TRP A 259 -1.50 -17.16 -4.00
C TRP A 259 -2.74 -16.82 -3.17
N ALA A 260 -2.95 -17.53 -2.06
CA ALA A 260 -4.09 -17.30 -1.18
C ALA A 260 -4.10 -15.89 -0.60
N GLU A 261 -2.92 -15.36 -0.31
CA GLU A 261 -2.69 -14.06 0.30
C GLU A 261 -2.83 -12.91 -0.69
N SER A 262 -2.17 -12.98 -1.84
CA SER A 262 -2.13 -11.84 -2.77
C SER A 262 -2.31 -12.21 -4.23
N SER A 263 -2.61 -13.47 -4.53
CA SER A 263 -2.60 -14.00 -5.90
C SER A 263 -1.25 -13.72 -6.57
N HIS A 264 -0.14 -13.92 -5.85
CA HIS A 264 1.22 -13.65 -6.34
C HIS A 264 1.47 -12.20 -6.81
N MET A 265 0.75 -11.23 -6.23
CA MET A 265 0.95 -9.81 -6.52
C MET A 265 1.49 -9.08 -5.29
N GLN A 266 2.67 -8.49 -5.40
CA GLN A 266 3.17 -7.50 -4.44
C GLN A 266 2.53 -6.13 -4.72
N PHE A 267 2.35 -5.82 -6.00
CA PHE A 267 1.92 -4.52 -6.51
C PHE A 267 0.61 -4.67 -7.28
N ASN A 268 -0.21 -3.62 -7.32
CA ASN A 268 -1.53 -3.60 -7.94
C ASN A 268 -1.54 -3.62 -9.49
N GLY A 269 -0.45 -4.05 -10.12
CA GLY A 269 -0.37 -4.30 -11.56
C GLY A 269 -0.80 -5.73 -11.94
N LEU A 270 -0.73 -6.03 -13.24
CA LEU A 270 -0.92 -7.39 -13.75
C LEU A 270 -0.04 -8.42 -13.01
N GLN A 271 -0.60 -9.60 -12.77
CA GLN A 271 0.12 -10.71 -12.16
C GLN A 271 1.37 -11.06 -12.97
N TYR A 272 2.48 -11.35 -12.29
CA TYR A 272 3.78 -11.76 -12.85
C TYR A 272 4.57 -10.79 -13.74
N VAL A 273 3.93 -9.78 -14.32
CA VAL A 273 4.56 -8.89 -15.30
C VAL A 273 4.22 -7.41 -15.11
N GLY A 274 3.16 -7.10 -14.37
CA GLY A 274 2.69 -5.74 -14.21
C GLY A 274 3.48 -4.94 -13.18
N THR A 275 3.41 -3.63 -13.33
CA THR A 275 3.93 -2.65 -12.39
C THR A 275 2.80 -1.95 -11.65
N GLY A 276 3.05 -1.50 -10.43
CA GLY A 276 2.03 -0.82 -9.66
C GLY A 276 2.52 -0.28 -8.31
N LEU A 277 1.60 0.30 -7.56
CA LEU A 277 1.81 0.62 -6.16
C LEU A 277 1.67 -0.65 -5.32
N PRO A 278 2.31 -0.72 -4.14
CA PRO A 278 2.19 -1.87 -3.24
C PRO A 278 0.73 -2.18 -2.97
N ARG A 279 0.40 -3.47 -3.02
CA ARG A 279 -0.92 -3.98 -2.65
C ARG A 279 -0.96 -4.12 -1.14
N TYR A 280 -1.94 -3.45 -0.55
CA TYR A 280 -2.29 -3.59 0.86
C TYR A 280 -3.60 -4.37 0.93
N GLY A 281 -3.60 -5.52 1.61
CA GLY A 281 -4.79 -6.31 1.87
C GLY A 281 -5.52 -5.85 3.13
N GLU A 282 -6.75 -6.32 3.29
CA GLU A 282 -7.52 -6.17 4.53
C GLU A 282 -7.16 -7.30 5.51
N PRO A 283 -7.04 -7.06 6.83
CA PRO A 283 -7.15 -5.77 7.51
C PRO A 283 -5.94 -4.86 7.24
N ASP A 284 -4.72 -5.40 7.22
CA ASP A 284 -3.47 -4.64 7.10
C ASP A 284 -2.37 -5.40 6.32
N GLY A 285 -2.72 -6.38 5.48
CA GLY A 285 -1.73 -7.29 4.91
C GLY A 285 -0.81 -6.70 3.85
N TRP A 286 0.49 -7.05 3.91
CA TRP A 286 1.52 -6.43 3.06
C TRP A 286 2.14 -7.41 2.07
N GLY A 287 2.02 -7.09 0.79
CA GLY A 287 2.79 -7.72 -0.27
C GLY A 287 2.41 -9.16 -0.58
N LEU A 288 3.34 -9.93 -1.12
CA LEU A 288 3.11 -11.28 -1.64
C LEU A 288 2.57 -12.28 -0.62
N MET A 289 3.07 -12.21 0.60
CA MET A 289 2.71 -13.16 1.64
C MET A 289 1.95 -12.52 2.81
N GLN A 290 1.56 -11.25 2.69
CA GLN A 290 0.77 -10.54 3.72
C GLN A 290 1.40 -10.71 5.12
N ILE A 291 2.65 -10.27 5.25
CA ILE A 291 3.49 -10.55 6.44
C ILE A 291 3.18 -9.66 7.65
N ASP A 292 2.11 -8.88 7.63
CA ASP A 292 1.74 -7.91 8.66
C ASP A 292 1.48 -8.60 10.01
N ASN A 293 0.80 -9.75 9.97
CA ASN A 293 0.39 -10.52 11.15
C ASN A 293 1.52 -11.28 11.85
N ILE A 294 2.75 -11.25 11.33
CA ILE A 294 3.91 -11.91 11.95
C ILE A 294 4.26 -11.22 13.29
N PRO A 295 4.12 -11.91 14.44
CA PRO A 295 4.39 -11.32 15.75
C PRO A 295 5.84 -10.88 15.90
N GLY A 296 6.05 -9.66 16.42
CA GLY A 296 7.38 -9.12 16.71
C GLY A 296 8.22 -8.72 15.48
N LEU A 297 7.73 -8.94 14.26
CA LEU A 297 8.46 -8.53 13.05
C LEU A 297 8.45 -7.01 12.91
N THR A 298 9.64 -6.41 13.00
CA THR A 298 9.82 -4.99 12.66
C THR A 298 9.68 -4.79 11.16
N LYS A 299 8.81 -3.86 10.82
CA LYS A 299 8.33 -3.58 9.48
C LYS A 299 9.19 -2.50 8.83
N THR A 300 9.78 -2.79 7.68
CA THR A 300 10.73 -1.89 7.00
C THR A 300 10.28 -1.61 5.57
N VAL A 301 10.79 -0.52 4.97
CA VAL A 301 10.46 -0.12 3.59
C VAL A 301 10.82 -1.23 2.57
N GLU A 302 11.84 -2.02 2.85
CA GLU A 302 12.18 -3.20 2.05
C GLU A 302 11.03 -4.23 2.02
N HIS A 303 10.31 -4.46 3.12
CA HIS A 303 9.18 -5.39 3.11
C HIS A 303 8.03 -4.93 2.19
N PHE A 304 7.93 -3.63 1.89
CA PHE A 304 6.90 -3.06 1.02
C PHE A 304 7.32 -3.03 -0.45
N TRP A 305 8.57 -2.65 -0.72
CA TRP A 305 9.05 -2.40 -2.07
C TRP A 305 9.96 -3.51 -2.62
N ASN A 306 10.44 -4.41 -1.76
CA ASN A 306 11.22 -5.59 -2.14
C ASN A 306 10.40 -6.87 -1.92
N TRP A 307 9.74 -7.31 -2.99
CA TRP A 307 8.94 -8.53 -2.99
C TRP A 307 9.77 -9.77 -2.60
N ARG A 308 11.10 -9.79 -2.82
CA ARG A 308 11.96 -10.92 -2.42
C ARG A 308 12.07 -11.02 -0.91
N VAL A 309 12.26 -9.88 -0.23
CA VAL A 309 12.30 -9.80 1.24
C VAL A 309 10.94 -10.16 1.81
N ASN A 310 9.86 -9.66 1.24
CA ASN A 310 8.49 -10.01 1.65
C ASN A 310 8.23 -11.53 1.54
N LEU A 311 8.48 -12.09 0.35
CA LEU A 311 8.29 -13.51 0.06
C LEU A 311 9.18 -14.40 0.93
N LYS A 312 10.45 -14.04 1.12
CA LYS A 312 11.37 -14.80 1.96
C LYS A 312 10.92 -14.78 3.42
N THR A 313 10.57 -13.61 3.94
CA THR A 313 10.14 -13.44 5.34
C THR A 313 8.88 -14.25 5.64
N GLY A 314 7.86 -14.18 4.78
CA GLY A 314 6.65 -14.99 4.93
C GLY A 314 6.93 -16.50 4.79
N SER A 315 7.81 -16.88 3.86
CA SER A 315 8.21 -18.27 3.65
C SER A 315 8.97 -18.87 4.84
N ASP A 316 9.87 -18.10 5.44
CA ASP A 316 10.63 -18.50 6.61
C ASP A 316 9.71 -18.64 7.82
N TYR A 317 8.85 -17.64 8.07
CA TYR A 317 7.87 -17.69 9.15
C TYR A 317 6.92 -18.89 9.04
N LEU A 318 6.43 -19.19 7.82
CA LEU A 318 5.63 -20.39 7.59
C LEU A 318 6.41 -21.69 7.90
N GLY A 319 7.73 -21.71 7.66
CA GLY A 319 8.61 -22.81 8.06
C GLY A 319 8.71 -22.95 9.58
N ASP A 320 8.89 -21.84 10.29
CA ASP A 320 8.92 -21.83 11.77
C ASP A 320 7.59 -22.33 12.36
N LEU A 321 6.45 -21.95 11.77
CA LEU A 321 5.14 -22.44 12.17
C LEU A 321 4.96 -23.95 11.92
N TYR A 322 5.53 -24.48 10.85
CA TYR A 322 5.57 -25.92 10.61
C TYR A 322 6.39 -26.64 11.67
N ASP A 323 7.58 -26.14 12.01
CA ASP A 323 8.44 -26.74 13.03
C ASP A 323 7.80 -26.68 14.42
N ASN A 324 7.12 -25.58 14.73
CA ASN A 324 6.34 -25.43 15.97
C ASN A 324 5.18 -26.43 16.02
N ALA A 325 4.43 -26.57 14.93
CA ALA A 325 3.36 -27.58 14.84
C ALA A 325 3.93 -28.99 14.98
N LEU A 326 5.04 -29.31 14.32
CA LEU A 326 5.72 -30.61 14.42
C LEU A 326 6.15 -30.90 15.87
N ALA A 327 6.75 -29.92 16.56
CA ALA A 327 7.16 -30.05 17.95
C ALA A 327 5.95 -30.29 18.87
N TYR A 328 4.86 -29.55 18.64
CA TYR A 328 3.60 -29.72 19.35
C TYR A 328 3.02 -31.14 19.17
N PHE A 329 2.91 -31.61 17.91
CA PHE A 329 2.46 -32.97 17.62
C PHE A 329 3.37 -34.04 18.24
N LYS A 330 4.68 -33.85 18.25
CA LYS A 330 5.63 -34.77 18.91
C LYS A 330 5.51 -34.79 20.43
N PHE A 331 5.25 -33.65 21.07
CA PHE A 331 5.10 -33.58 22.52
C PHE A 331 3.80 -34.22 23.00
N HIS A 332 2.71 -33.99 22.28
CA HIS A 332 1.40 -34.59 22.58
C HIS A 332 1.22 -36.01 22.00
N TYR A 333 2.19 -36.47 21.21
CA TYR A 333 2.27 -37.86 20.78
C TYR A 333 2.72 -38.74 21.95
N VAL A 334 1.77 -39.49 22.52
CA VAL A 334 2.09 -40.61 23.39
C VAL A 334 1.79 -41.88 22.60
N PRO A 335 2.79 -42.71 22.22
CA PRO A 335 2.48 -43.99 21.61
C PRO A 335 1.59 -44.77 22.60
N PRO A 336 0.51 -45.42 22.12
CA PRO A 336 -0.39 -46.17 22.99
C PRO A 336 0.46 -47.16 23.80
N THR A 337 0.57 -46.91 25.10
CA THR A 337 1.26 -47.82 25.99
C THR A 337 0.28 -48.97 26.22
N GLU A 338 0.56 -50.13 25.64
CA GLU A 338 -0.30 -51.31 25.79
C GLU A 338 -0.63 -51.52 27.27
N GLY A 339 -1.92 -51.47 27.62
CA GLY A 339 -2.38 -51.78 28.97
C GLY A 339 -2.47 -50.62 29.97
N VAL A 340 -2.47 -49.35 29.54
CA VAL A 340 -2.83 -48.21 30.41
C VAL A 340 -4.25 -47.70 30.08
N PRO A 341 -5.30 -48.17 30.79
CA PRO A 341 -6.64 -47.65 30.63
C PRO A 341 -6.68 -46.19 31.10
N GLY A 342 -7.06 -45.27 30.22
CA GLY A 342 -7.17 -43.84 30.53
C GLY A 342 -6.09 -42.94 29.90
N SER A 343 -5.18 -43.47 29.08
CA SER A 343 -4.28 -42.64 28.26
C SER A 343 -5.00 -41.96 27.08
N GLY A 344 -6.32 -41.76 27.12
CA GLY A 344 -7.16 -41.24 26.03
C GLY A 344 -6.81 -39.83 25.52
N TRP A 345 -5.82 -39.19 26.15
CA TRP A 345 -5.19 -37.94 25.74
C TRP A 345 -4.06 -38.14 24.73
N SER A 346 -3.73 -39.38 24.39
CA SER A 346 -2.70 -39.72 23.41
C SER A 346 -3.23 -39.57 21.99
N TRP A 347 -2.74 -38.57 21.27
CA TRP A 347 -2.85 -38.57 19.81
C TRP A 347 -2.13 -39.81 19.28
N ASN A 348 -2.80 -40.68 18.50
CA ASN A 348 -2.18 -41.84 17.88
C ASN A 348 -2.19 -41.67 16.33
N PRO A 349 -1.06 -41.32 15.70
CA PRO A 349 -0.92 -41.27 14.26
C PRO A 349 -1.15 -42.63 13.60
N ALA A 350 -0.99 -43.75 14.32
CA ALA A 350 -1.25 -45.08 13.78
C ALA A 350 -2.75 -45.35 13.51
N ASN A 351 -3.66 -44.57 14.09
CA ASN A 351 -5.10 -44.65 13.77
C ASN A 351 -5.47 -43.83 12.51
N SER A 352 -4.54 -43.03 11.96
CA SER A 352 -4.68 -42.50 10.62
C SER A 352 -3.94 -43.43 9.67
N GLU A 353 -4.67 -44.24 8.92
CA GLU A 353 -4.14 -45.35 8.10
C GLU A 353 -3.20 -44.94 6.94
N THR A 354 -2.67 -43.72 6.89
CA THR A 354 -1.68 -43.29 5.89
C THR A 354 -0.66 -42.33 6.50
N ASP A 355 0.65 -42.62 6.33
CA ASP A 355 1.77 -41.77 6.78
C ASP A 355 1.69 -40.32 6.27
N GLY A 356 0.96 -40.08 5.17
CA GLY A 356 0.67 -38.73 4.65
C GLY A 356 -0.31 -37.90 5.51
N ALA A 357 -1.06 -38.52 6.42
CA ALA A 357 -2.04 -37.82 7.26
C ALA A 357 -1.38 -36.95 8.35
N VAL A 358 -0.24 -37.38 8.91
CA VAL A 358 0.46 -36.62 9.96
C VAL A 358 1.07 -35.34 9.40
N GLU A 359 1.85 -35.44 8.33
CA GLU A 359 2.44 -34.28 7.67
C GLU A 359 1.35 -33.31 7.18
N THR A 360 0.25 -33.84 6.66
CA THR A 360 -0.92 -33.04 6.27
C THR A 360 -1.47 -32.24 7.45
N ARG A 361 -1.59 -32.86 8.63
CA ARG A 361 -2.08 -32.18 9.84
C ARG A 361 -1.13 -31.11 10.34
N ILE A 362 0.18 -31.38 10.35
CA ILE A 362 1.22 -30.39 10.73
C ILE A 362 1.12 -29.16 9.81
N TRP A 363 1.06 -29.37 8.49
CA TRP A 363 0.88 -28.28 7.55
C TRP A 363 -0.44 -27.53 7.73
N ASN A 364 -1.54 -28.24 7.97
CA ASN A 364 -2.82 -27.59 8.23
C ASN A 364 -2.72 -26.68 9.47
N ASP A 365 -2.12 -27.17 10.56
CA ASP A 365 -1.89 -26.36 11.77
C ASP A 365 -1.00 -25.15 11.49
N ALA A 366 0.08 -25.33 10.72
CA ALA A 366 0.95 -24.24 10.30
C ALA A 366 0.19 -23.18 9.49
N PHE A 367 -0.69 -23.57 8.56
CA PHE A 367 -1.54 -22.63 7.81
C PHE A 367 -2.53 -21.89 8.71
N SER A 368 -3.11 -22.58 9.68
CA SER A 368 -4.01 -21.94 10.66
C SER A 368 -3.30 -20.89 11.48
N ARG A 369 -2.13 -21.21 12.02
CA ARG A 369 -1.30 -20.26 12.77
C ARG A 369 -0.79 -19.13 11.90
N TYR A 370 -0.50 -19.41 10.63
CA TYR A 370 -0.07 -18.39 9.67
C TYR A 370 -1.15 -17.34 9.50
N ASN A 371 -2.42 -17.75 9.43
CA ASN A 371 -3.53 -16.84 9.19
C ASN A 371 -4.05 -16.18 10.48
N THR A 372 -4.19 -16.95 11.56
CA THR A 372 -4.91 -16.51 12.78
C THR A 372 -4.01 -16.32 14.00
N GLY A 373 -2.78 -16.84 13.98
CA GLY A 373 -1.93 -16.96 15.16
C GLY A 373 -2.22 -18.21 16.01
N ASP A 374 -3.38 -18.85 15.81
CA ASP A 374 -3.88 -19.91 16.67
C ASP A 374 -3.77 -21.31 16.04
N PRO A 375 -3.56 -22.36 16.85
CA PRO A 375 -3.66 -23.75 16.39
C PRO A 375 -5.07 -24.11 15.93
N MET A 376 -5.20 -25.22 15.21
CA MET A 376 -6.51 -25.83 14.92
C MET A 376 -6.74 -27.17 15.61
N TYR A 377 -5.73 -27.70 16.31
CA TYR A 377 -5.79 -28.98 17.02
C TYR A 377 -5.65 -28.75 18.53
N SER A 378 -6.64 -29.17 19.32
CA SER A 378 -6.57 -29.09 20.78
C SER A 378 -5.67 -30.18 21.35
N PRO A 379 -4.92 -29.90 22.43
CA PRO A 379 -4.18 -30.92 23.17
C PRO A 379 -5.10 -31.79 24.02
N ASN A 380 -6.35 -31.37 24.22
CA ASN A 380 -7.25 -31.87 25.26
C ASN A 380 -8.40 -32.74 24.72
N GLY A 381 -8.12 -33.69 23.82
CA GLY A 381 -8.93 -34.90 23.75
C GLY A 381 -9.94 -35.05 22.61
N ASN A 382 -9.81 -34.31 21.51
CA ASN A 382 -10.66 -34.56 20.33
C ASN A 382 -10.12 -35.68 19.39
N GLY A 383 -9.22 -36.54 19.87
CA GLY A 383 -8.61 -37.59 19.05
C GLY A 383 -7.72 -37.06 17.90
N GLY A 384 -7.32 -35.79 17.95
CA GLY A 384 -6.59 -35.12 16.88
C GLY A 384 -7.46 -34.63 15.75
N GLU A 385 -8.78 -34.50 15.90
CA GLU A 385 -9.64 -33.87 14.91
C GLU A 385 -9.38 -32.35 14.78
N ARG A 386 -9.95 -31.69 13.77
CA ARG A 386 -9.80 -30.23 13.60
C ARG A 386 -10.90 -29.52 14.39
N HIS A 387 -10.57 -28.53 15.21
CA HIS A 387 -11.54 -27.70 15.95
C HIS A 387 -12.13 -26.60 15.07
N CYS A 388 -12.84 -26.98 14.01
CA CYS A 388 -13.40 -26.03 13.06
C CYS A 388 -14.77 -25.48 13.46
N LYS A 389 -15.37 -26.03 14.52
CA LYS A 389 -16.70 -25.67 15.01
C LYS A 389 -16.70 -25.75 16.53
N TYR A 390 -17.67 -25.08 17.12
CA TYR A 390 -17.89 -25.11 18.55
C TYR A 390 -18.20 -26.52 19.04
N GLU A 391 -17.50 -26.94 20.09
CA GLU A 391 -17.75 -28.20 20.77
C GLU A 391 -18.13 -27.96 22.22
N LYS A 392 -19.35 -28.38 22.58
CA LYS A 392 -19.92 -28.17 23.91
C LYS A 392 -19.04 -28.76 25.03
N ASP A 393 -18.37 -29.86 24.75
CA ASP A 393 -17.51 -30.55 25.71
C ASP A 393 -16.20 -29.77 26.01
N HIS A 394 -15.93 -28.70 25.25
CA HIS A 394 -14.80 -27.79 25.43
C HIS A 394 -15.23 -26.39 25.92
N GLU A 395 -16.48 -26.23 26.35
CA GLU A 395 -17.00 -24.95 26.85
C GLU A 395 -16.27 -24.51 28.13
N GLU A 396 -15.70 -23.31 28.08
CA GLU A 396 -15.15 -22.61 29.23
C GLU A 396 -15.86 -21.26 29.40
N THR A 397 -16.07 -20.83 30.65
CA THR A 397 -16.61 -19.50 30.93
C THR A 397 -15.46 -18.51 31.11
N ILE A 398 -15.26 -17.62 30.15
CA ILE A 398 -14.27 -16.54 30.20
C ILE A 398 -15.02 -15.20 30.18
N ASP A 399 -14.78 -14.35 31.19
CA ASP A 399 -15.46 -13.06 31.36
C ASP A 399 -17.00 -13.14 31.28
N GLY A 400 -17.58 -14.22 31.82
CA GLY A 400 -19.03 -14.46 31.84
C GLY A 400 -19.62 -14.90 30.50
N LYS A 401 -18.79 -15.20 29.49
CA LYS A 401 -19.21 -15.78 28.22
C LYS A 401 -18.74 -17.22 28.11
N LEU A 402 -19.64 -18.11 27.70
CA LEU A 402 -19.28 -19.47 27.29
C LEU A 402 -18.60 -19.39 25.93
N ILE A 403 -17.35 -19.85 25.86
CA ILE A 403 -16.57 -19.94 24.64
C ILE A 403 -15.90 -21.32 24.56
N ASP A 404 -15.63 -21.79 23.36
CA ASP A 404 -14.69 -22.89 23.12
C ASP A 404 -13.35 -22.24 22.75
N PRO A 405 -12.36 -22.19 23.66
CA PRO A 405 -11.10 -21.50 23.44
C PRO A 405 -10.20 -22.19 22.41
N TYR A 406 -10.56 -23.41 21.99
CA TYR A 406 -9.82 -24.18 20.99
C TYR A 406 -10.44 -24.07 19.59
N MET A 407 -11.63 -23.47 19.47
CA MET A 407 -12.33 -23.32 18.20
C MET A 407 -11.59 -22.32 17.29
N ASN A 408 -11.15 -22.78 16.13
CA ASN A 408 -10.50 -21.95 15.11
C ASN A 408 -11.12 -22.16 13.71
N PRO A 409 -12.35 -21.66 13.49
CA PRO A 409 -13.05 -21.88 12.22
C PRO A 409 -12.36 -21.15 11.07
N THR A 410 -11.78 -19.98 11.33
CA THR A 410 -11.04 -19.17 10.34
C THR A 410 -9.77 -19.88 9.88
N GLY A 411 -8.94 -20.34 10.83
CA GLY A 411 -7.73 -21.09 10.53
C GLY A 411 -8.02 -22.42 9.82
N CYS A 412 -9.12 -23.08 10.17
CA CYS A 412 -9.63 -24.21 9.41
C CYS A 412 -9.96 -23.85 7.95
N GLY A 413 -10.80 -22.84 7.74
CA GLY A 413 -11.18 -22.41 6.39
C GLY A 413 -9.98 -22.00 5.55
N TYR A 414 -8.98 -21.37 6.17
CA TYR A 414 -7.74 -21.01 5.50
C TYR A 414 -6.92 -22.23 5.07
N ALA A 415 -6.72 -23.22 5.95
CA ALA A 415 -6.03 -24.45 5.58
C ALA A 415 -6.73 -25.20 4.43
N ASP A 416 -8.07 -25.26 4.44
CA ASP A 416 -8.85 -25.88 3.36
C ASP A 416 -8.70 -25.13 2.04
N LYS A 417 -8.69 -23.78 2.07
CA LYS A 417 -8.36 -22.94 0.92
C LYS A 417 -6.98 -23.26 0.35
N ILE A 418 -5.95 -23.41 1.18
CA ILE A 418 -4.61 -23.79 0.72
C ILE A 418 -4.61 -25.17 0.07
N ARG A 419 -5.35 -26.14 0.62
CA ARG A 419 -5.46 -27.49 0.03
C ARG A 419 -6.16 -27.47 -1.32
N ALA A 420 -7.23 -26.69 -1.47
CA ALA A 420 -7.90 -26.49 -2.75
C ALA A 420 -6.93 -25.89 -3.78
N LEU A 421 -6.19 -24.86 -3.40
CA LEU A 421 -5.18 -24.23 -4.26
C LEU A 421 -4.04 -25.19 -4.65
N MET A 422 -3.62 -26.07 -3.75
CA MET A 422 -2.63 -27.11 -4.05
C MET A 422 -3.13 -28.16 -5.04
N ALA A 423 -4.44 -28.45 -5.03
CA ALA A 423 -5.06 -29.36 -5.98
C ALA A 423 -5.24 -28.70 -7.36
N GLU A 424 -5.69 -27.45 -7.38
CA GLU A 424 -5.98 -26.70 -8.61
C GLU A 424 -4.72 -26.14 -9.29
N LYS A 425 -3.71 -25.76 -8.48
CA LYS A 425 -2.48 -25.04 -8.86
C LYS A 425 -2.76 -23.95 -9.90
N PRO A 426 -3.61 -22.95 -9.58
CA PRO A 426 -4.02 -21.94 -10.55
C PRO A 426 -2.85 -21.16 -11.15
N TRP A 427 -1.71 -21.08 -10.46
CA TRP A 427 -0.47 -20.49 -10.98
C TRP A 427 0.18 -21.24 -12.14
N ASN A 428 -0.21 -22.49 -12.43
CA ASN A 428 0.26 -23.22 -13.61
C ASN A 428 -0.58 -22.91 -14.86
N GLN A 429 -1.71 -22.23 -14.72
CA GLN A 429 -2.57 -21.85 -15.84
C GLN A 429 -2.06 -20.55 -16.47
N THR A 430 -0.90 -20.60 -17.12
CA THR A 430 -0.35 -19.45 -17.86
C THR A 430 -1.16 -19.22 -19.13
N GLY A 431 -2.07 -18.25 -19.14
CA GLY A 431 -2.81 -17.85 -20.34
C GLY A 431 -4.16 -17.13 -20.16
N ARG A 432 -4.40 -16.45 -19.03
CA ARG A 432 -5.58 -15.58 -18.87
C ARG A 432 -5.21 -14.12 -18.85
#